data_AF-A0A0N4WBF2-F1
#
_entry.id   AF-A0A0N4WBF2-F1
#
_cell.length_a   1.000
_cell.length_b   1.000
_cell.length_c   1.000
_cell.angle_alpha   90.00
_cell.angle_beta   90.00
_cell.angle_gamma   90.00
#
_symmetry.space_group_name_H-M   'P 1'
#
loop_
_entity.id
_entity.type
_entity.pdbx_description
1 polymer ?
#
loop_
_entity_poly.entity_id
_entity_poly.type
_entity_poly.pdbx_seq_one_letter_code
_entity_poly.pdbx_strand_id
1 'polypeptide(L)'
;MSITALLLLFLIEGIHGDAGWGYKEGNGPETWQKTCQDGFRQSPIDIRASEVDYALLHRMHFVHYDQTGPVNVTNNGHTGNY
;
A
#
# COMPACT_ATOMS: atom_id res chain seq x y z
N MET A 1 33.90 30.51 -9.47
CA MET A 1 33.18 29.25 -9.14
C MET A 1 32.81 28.60 -10.45
N SER A 2 33.35 27.42 -10.74
CA SER A 2 33.28 26.79 -12.07
C SER A 2 31.88 26.26 -12.36
N ILE A 3 31.39 26.45 -13.59
CA ILE A 3 30.09 25.95 -14.08
C ILE A 3 29.99 24.42 -13.90
N THR A 4 31.12 23.71 -13.90
CA THR A 4 31.21 22.27 -13.61
C THR A 4 30.74 21.91 -12.19
N ALA A 5 30.98 22.78 -11.19
CA ALA A 5 30.52 22.55 -9.82
C ALA A 5 29.00 22.77 -9.68
N LEU A 6 28.43 23.67 -10.49
CA LEU A 6 26.99 23.96 -10.52
C LEU A 6 26.20 22.80 -11.14
N LEU A 7 26.72 22.18 -12.20
CA LEU A 7 26.15 20.98 -12.83
C LEU A 7 26.13 19.76 -11.90
N LEU A 8 27.12 19.61 -11.01
CA LEU A 8 27.10 18.54 -10.00
C LEU A 8 25.98 18.73 -8.96
N LEU A 9 25.66 19.96 -8.57
CA LEU A 9 24.58 20.25 -7.60
C LEU A 9 23.20 19.86 -8.15
N PHE A 10 22.94 20.10 -9.44
CA PHE A 10 21.68 19.69 -10.08
C PHE A 10 21.51 18.18 -10.24
N LEU A 11 22.60 17.41 -10.22
CA LEU A 11 22.53 15.93 -10.26
C LEU A 11 22.22 15.32 -8.88
N ILE A 12 22.45 16.06 -7.79
CA ILE A 12 22.27 15.55 -6.41
C ILE A 12 20.84 15.83 -5.91
N GLU A 13 20.17 16.87 -6.43
CA GLU A 13 18.76 17.17 -6.09
C GLU A 13 17.77 16.11 -6.60
N GLY A 14 18.19 15.23 -7.52
CA GLY A 14 17.37 14.14 -8.06
C GLY A 14 17.33 12.86 -7.22
N ILE A 15 18.07 12.77 -6.11
CA ILE A 15 18.15 11.56 -5.26
C ILE A 15 17.67 11.88 -3.84
N HIS A 16 16.44 12.37 -3.70
CA HIS A 16 15.73 12.37 -2.41
C HIS A 16 14.24 12.09 -2.62
N GLY A 17 13.94 11.00 -3.35
CA GLY A 17 12.65 10.32 -3.20
C GLY A 17 12.65 9.66 -1.83
N ASP A 18 11.80 10.17 -0.93
CA ASP A 18 11.53 9.60 0.39
C ASP A 18 11.51 8.06 0.35
N ALA A 19 12.31 7.41 1.19
CA ALA A 19 12.52 5.95 1.21
C ALA A 19 11.34 5.19 1.85
N GLY A 20 10.13 5.73 1.73
CA GLY A 20 8.88 5.20 2.28
C GLY A 20 7.85 4.96 1.18
N TRP A 21 6.92 4.04 1.43
CA TRP A 21 5.81 3.77 0.52
C TRP A 21 4.66 4.76 0.78
N GLY A 22 3.92 5.09 -0.27
CA GLY A 22 2.74 5.95 -0.19
C GLY A 22 1.77 5.69 -1.34
N TYR A 23 0.87 6.65 -1.55
CA TYR A 23 -0.13 6.62 -2.63
C TYR A 23 -0.08 7.88 -3.50
N LYS A 24 0.97 8.69 -3.38
CA LYS A 24 1.16 9.90 -4.17
C LYS A 24 2.07 9.61 -5.35
N GLU A 25 2.07 10.52 -6.31
CA GLU A 25 3.04 10.50 -7.40
C GLU A 25 4.48 10.42 -6.85
N GLY A 26 5.26 9.46 -7.34
CA GLY A 26 6.67 9.28 -6.98
C GLY A 26 6.95 8.32 -5.82
N ASN A 27 5.94 7.98 -5.02
CA ASN A 27 6.04 6.92 -3.99
C ASN A 27 4.83 5.96 -3.98
N GLY A 28 4.04 5.99 -5.05
CA GLY A 28 2.80 5.25 -5.21
C GLY A 28 3.00 3.76 -5.52
N PRO A 29 1.90 3.01 -5.64
CA PRO A 29 1.93 1.58 -5.94
C PRO A 29 2.78 1.19 -7.16
N GLU A 30 2.89 2.08 -8.13
CA GLU A 30 3.72 1.91 -9.33
C GLU A 30 5.22 1.82 -9.04
N THR A 31 5.69 2.32 -7.89
CA THR A 31 7.11 2.28 -7.47
C THR A 31 7.39 1.30 -6.34
N TRP A 32 6.37 0.63 -5.79
CA TRP A 32 6.54 -0.32 -4.69
C TRP A 32 7.37 -1.54 -5.12
N GLN A 33 8.41 -1.83 -4.35
CA GLN A 33 9.40 -2.86 -4.66
C GLN A 33 9.01 -4.25 -4.14
N LYS A 34 9.84 -5.26 -4.41
CA LYS A 34 9.68 -6.65 -3.95
C LYS A 34 8.41 -7.28 -4.54
N THR A 35 7.69 -8.07 -3.76
CA THR A 35 6.50 -8.81 -4.20
C THR A 35 5.40 -7.93 -4.79
N CYS A 36 5.36 -6.63 -4.46
CA CYS A 36 4.43 -5.68 -5.07
C CYS A 36 4.74 -5.42 -6.55
N GLN A 37 6.02 -5.55 -6.95
CA GLN A 37 6.49 -5.28 -8.31
C GLN A 37 6.29 -6.49 -9.23
N ASP A 38 6.59 -7.70 -8.75
CA ASP A 38 6.73 -8.89 -9.60
C ASP A 38 5.89 -10.10 -9.14
N GLY A 39 5.19 -9.99 -8.02
CA GLY A 39 4.41 -11.10 -7.48
C GLY A 39 3.12 -11.32 -8.26
N PHE A 40 2.87 -12.54 -8.73
CA PHE A 40 1.69 -12.88 -9.54
C PHE A 40 0.37 -13.00 -8.78
N ARG A 41 0.38 -12.89 -7.44
CA ARG A 41 -0.79 -13.13 -6.58
C ARG A 41 -1.12 -11.90 -5.72
N GLN A 42 -1.19 -10.73 -6.36
CA GLN A 42 -1.53 -9.47 -5.69
C GLN A 42 -3.04 -9.32 -5.45
N SER A 43 -3.39 -8.43 -4.54
CA SER A 43 -4.73 -7.89 -4.34
C SER A 43 -4.67 -6.35 -4.40
N PRO A 44 -5.78 -5.66 -4.71
CA PRO A 44 -7.11 -6.18 -5.02
C PRO A 44 -7.23 -6.82 -6.41
N ILE A 45 -8.34 -7.53 -6.64
CA ILE A 45 -8.73 -8.06 -7.96
C ILE A 45 -10.18 -7.73 -8.27
N ASP A 46 -10.55 -7.75 -9.55
CA ASP A 46 -11.94 -7.70 -10.01
C ASP A 46 -12.58 -9.10 -9.85
N ILE A 47 -13.57 -9.22 -8.96
CA ILE A 47 -14.30 -10.49 -8.74
C ILE A 47 -15.57 -10.45 -9.58
N ARG A 48 -15.59 -11.22 -10.67
CA ARG A 48 -16.75 -11.32 -11.56
C ARG A 48 -17.63 -12.48 -11.15
N ALA A 49 -18.84 -12.19 -10.70
CA ALA A 49 -19.78 -13.20 -10.19
C ALA A 49 -20.12 -14.32 -11.21
N SER A 50 -19.96 -14.06 -12.51
CA SER A 50 -20.11 -15.08 -13.56
C SER A 50 -18.92 -16.04 -13.69
N GLU A 51 -17.78 -15.72 -13.09
CA GLU A 51 -16.51 -16.43 -13.23
C GLU A 51 -16.04 -17.06 -11.90
N VAL A 52 -16.88 -17.04 -10.86
CA VAL A 52 -16.55 -17.66 -9.57
C VAL A 52 -16.95 -19.12 -9.53
N ASP A 53 -16.11 -19.93 -8.88
CA ASP A 53 -16.45 -21.32 -8.55
C ASP A 53 -17.33 -21.38 -7.31
N TYR A 54 -18.47 -22.06 -7.42
CA TYR A 54 -19.37 -22.26 -6.28
C TYR A 54 -18.89 -23.45 -5.45
N ALA A 55 -18.66 -23.20 -4.17
CA ALA A 55 -18.31 -24.23 -3.20
C ALA A 55 -19.23 -24.15 -1.97
N LEU A 56 -19.51 -25.31 -1.36
CA LEU A 56 -20.15 -25.35 -0.05
C LEU A 56 -19.13 -24.93 1.00
N LEU A 57 -19.29 -23.70 1.51
CA LEU A 57 -18.47 -23.17 2.59
C LEU A 57 -19.26 -23.21 3.89
N HIS A 58 -18.57 -23.56 4.98
CA HIS A 58 -19.16 -23.45 6.31
C HIS A 58 -19.45 -21.99 6.63
N ARG A 59 -20.56 -21.75 7.34
CA ARG A 59 -20.88 -20.41 7.83
C ARG A 59 -19.78 -19.94 8.78
N MET A 60 -19.33 -18.70 8.59
CA MET A 60 -18.39 -18.08 9.53
C MET A 60 -19.08 -17.85 10.89
N HIS A 61 -18.42 -18.28 11.96
CA HIS A 61 -18.86 -18.03 13.33
C HIS A 61 -18.14 -16.80 13.87
N PHE A 62 -18.89 -15.75 14.15
CA PHE A 62 -18.36 -14.53 14.76
C PHE A 62 -18.38 -14.68 16.29
N VAL A 63 -17.22 -14.87 16.89
CA VAL A 63 -17.09 -15.04 18.33
C VAL A 63 -16.78 -13.68 18.95
N HIS A 64 -17.64 -13.20 19.85
CA HIS A 64 -17.49 -11.92 20.58
C HIS A 64 -17.61 -10.64 19.74
N TYR A 65 -18.05 -10.72 18.48
CA TYR A 65 -18.32 -9.54 17.65
C TYR A 65 -19.52 -8.71 18.10
N ASP A 66 -20.33 -9.25 19.00
CA ASP A 66 -21.47 -8.60 19.65
C ASP A 66 -21.08 -7.78 20.89
N GLN A 67 -19.83 -7.88 21.34
CA GLN A 67 -19.34 -7.15 22.50
C GLN A 67 -19.07 -5.69 22.15
N THR A 68 -19.33 -4.82 23.12
CA THR A 68 -19.08 -3.38 23.01
C THR A 68 -18.16 -2.92 24.12
N GLY A 69 -17.38 -1.87 23.85
CA GLY A 69 -16.41 -1.32 24.78
C GLY A 69 -15.63 -0.18 24.16
N PRO A 70 -14.79 0.51 24.94
CA PRO A 70 -13.89 1.52 24.41
C PRO A 70 -12.90 0.87 23.42
N VAL A 71 -12.69 1.51 22.27
CA VAL A 71 -11.73 1.10 21.23
C VAL A 71 -10.79 2.28 20.97
N ASN A 72 -9.50 2.00 20.80
CA ASN A 72 -8.51 3.03 20.52
C ASN A 72 -8.28 3.16 19.02
N VAL A 73 -8.88 4.17 18.40
CA VAL A 73 -8.71 4.43 16.97
C VAL A 73 -7.61 5.46 16.75
N THR A 74 -6.63 5.13 15.91
CA THR A 74 -5.50 5.99 15.57
C THR A 74 -5.39 6.17 14.06
N ASN A 75 -4.99 7.37 13.64
CA ASN A 75 -4.61 7.63 12.25
C ASN A 75 -3.11 7.35 12.10
N ASN A 76 -2.73 6.38 11.26
CA ASN A 76 -1.32 6.04 11.02
C ASN A 76 -0.71 6.75 9.80
N GLY A 77 -1.42 7.71 9.20
CA GLY A 77 -1.01 8.41 7.99
C GLY A 77 -1.36 7.69 6.67
N HIS A 78 -1.83 6.44 6.74
CA HIS A 78 -2.26 5.64 5.59
C HIS A 78 -3.72 5.22 5.67
N THR A 79 -4.21 4.96 6.89
CA THR A 79 -5.60 4.60 7.19
C THR A 79 -5.92 4.84 8.68
N GLY A 80 -7.20 4.73 9.06
CA GLY A 80 -7.60 4.59 10.46
C GLY A 80 -7.38 3.15 10.93
N ASN A 81 -6.70 2.97 12.05
CA ASN A 81 -6.42 1.67 12.69
C ASN A 81 -7.13 1.64 14.04
N TYR A 82 -7.67 0.48 14.39
CA TYR A 82 -8.38 0.22 15.66
C TYR A 82 -7.61 -0.76 16.53
#